data_AF-A0A135VKE5-F1
#
_entry.id   AF-A0A135VKE5-F1
#
_cell.length_a   1.000
_cell.length_b   1.000
_cell.length_c   1.000
_cell.angle_alpha   90.00
_cell.angle_beta   90.00
_cell.angle_gamma   90.00
#
_symmetry.space_group_name_H-M   'P 1'
#
loop_
_entity.id
_entity.type
_entity.pdbx_description
1 polymer ?
#
loop_
_entity_poly.entity_id
_entity_poly.type
_entity_poly.pdbx_seq_one_letter_code
_entity_poly.pdbx_strand_id
1 'polypeptide(L)'
;MPKLSDVQANASSCNDAIDDIKPAYRGGFVRQRDEYKLNMKAVEKLLELMQDYEIVVLFADWCGDSRRALPILALLEKELDKPFIALGGMTKPPYGSERLWAVPPSPVEVDTFGVTSSPTIIIFEKDGKEVGRIKTRARMTGSIEEEIVKIIEDSRK
;
A
#
# COMPACT_ATOMS: atom_id res chain seq x y z
N MET A 1 19.86 1.36 4.05
CA MET A 1 18.46 1.64 3.68
C MET A 1 17.69 0.34 3.80
N PRO A 2 16.44 0.39 4.28
CA PRO A 2 15.53 -0.75 4.27
C PRO A 2 15.35 -1.28 2.85
N LYS A 3 15.14 -2.59 2.73
CA LYS A 3 14.99 -3.29 1.45
C LYS A 3 13.74 -4.15 1.43
N LEU A 4 13.33 -4.55 0.23
CA LEU A 4 12.23 -5.50 0.04
C LEU A 4 12.45 -6.83 0.80
N SER A 5 13.71 -7.28 0.95
CA SER A 5 14.07 -8.47 1.72
C SER A 5 13.77 -8.37 3.23
N ASP A 6 13.50 -7.17 3.75
CA ASP A 6 13.17 -6.95 5.15
C ASP A 6 11.67 -7.18 5.44
N VAL A 7 10.86 -7.42 4.40
CA VAL A 7 9.43 -7.74 4.52
C VAL A 7 9.25 -9.21 4.92
N GLN A 8 8.37 -9.49 5.89
CA GLN A 8 8.04 -10.86 6.27
C GLN A 8 7.42 -11.68 5.12
N ALA A 9 7.86 -12.94 5.00
CA ALA A 9 7.49 -13.84 3.90
C ALA A 9 6.01 -14.28 3.86
N ASN A 10 5.24 -14.03 4.93
CA ASN A 10 3.85 -14.46 5.07
C ASN A 10 2.84 -13.32 4.85
N ALA A 11 3.22 -12.29 4.10
CA ALA A 11 2.34 -11.15 3.85
C ALA A 11 1.18 -11.51 2.92
N SER A 12 -0.03 -11.07 3.26
CA SER A 12 -1.24 -11.27 2.46
C SER A 12 -1.24 -10.37 1.21
N SER A 13 -2.03 -10.73 0.19
CA SER A 13 -2.35 -9.81 -0.90
C SER A 13 -3.27 -8.68 -0.42
N CYS A 14 -3.45 -7.61 -1.19
CA CYS A 14 -4.42 -6.55 -0.87
C CYS A 14 -5.85 -7.09 -0.89
N ASN A 15 -6.18 -7.99 -1.82
CA ASN A 15 -7.48 -8.66 -1.84
C ASN A 15 -7.73 -9.49 -0.57
N ASP A 16 -6.80 -10.38 -0.21
CA ASP A 16 -6.92 -11.20 1.00
C ASP A 16 -6.95 -10.34 2.27
N ALA A 17 -6.12 -9.30 2.31
CA ALA A 17 -6.07 -8.37 3.43
C ALA A 17 -7.41 -7.67 3.66
N ILE A 18 -8.18 -7.33 2.62
CA ILE A 18 -9.54 -6.77 2.76
C ILE A 18 -10.49 -7.77 3.42
N ASP A 19 -10.35 -9.06 3.11
CA ASP A 19 -11.16 -10.15 3.69
C ASP A 19 -10.77 -10.47 5.13
N ASP A 20 -9.60 -10.00 5.59
CA ASP A 20 -9.15 -10.10 6.99
C ASP A 20 -9.46 -8.84 7.82
N ILE A 21 -9.88 -7.74 7.20
CA ILE A 21 -10.24 -6.50 7.92
C ILE A 21 -11.32 -6.79 8.96
N LYS A 22 -11.14 -6.21 10.15
CA LYS A 22 -12.11 -6.31 11.25
C LYS A 22 -13.53 -5.99 10.76
N PRO A 23 -14.55 -6.79 11.11
CA PRO A 23 -15.92 -6.63 10.60
C PRO A 23 -16.48 -5.20 10.72
N ALA A 24 -16.12 -4.48 11.80
CA ALA A 24 -16.53 -3.09 12.03
C ALA A 24 -16.08 -2.10 10.95
N TYR A 25 -15.03 -2.39 10.18
CA TYR A 25 -14.49 -1.49 9.15
C TYR A 25 -14.64 -2.02 7.73
N ARG A 26 -14.78 -3.35 7.56
CA ARG A 26 -14.72 -4.05 6.26
C ARG A 26 -15.70 -3.52 5.22
N GLY A 27 -16.94 -3.24 5.60
CA GLY A 27 -17.98 -2.82 4.65
C GLY A 27 -17.59 -1.57 3.84
N GLY A 28 -16.83 -0.65 4.44
CA GLY A 28 -16.33 0.54 3.74
C GLY A 28 -15.25 0.24 2.70
N PHE A 29 -14.42 -0.78 2.92
CA PHE A 29 -13.38 -1.20 1.97
C PHE A 29 -13.99 -1.95 0.79
N VAL A 30 -14.91 -2.88 1.07
CA VAL A 30 -15.63 -3.63 0.02
C VAL A 30 -16.40 -2.67 -0.88
N ARG A 31 -17.18 -1.75 -0.29
CA ARG A 31 -17.93 -0.75 -1.06
C ARG A 31 -17.04 0.10 -1.96
N GLN A 32 -15.89 0.55 -1.45
CA GLN A 32 -14.94 1.31 -2.26
C GLN A 32 -14.38 0.47 -3.42
N ARG A 33 -14.06 -0.82 -3.18
CA ARG A 33 -13.60 -1.75 -4.23
C ARG A 33 -14.64 -1.90 -5.34
N ASP A 34 -15.90 -2.03 -4.96
CA ASP A 34 -16.99 -2.30 -5.91
C ASP A 34 -17.40 -1.05 -6.71
N GLU A 35 -17.29 0.14 -6.10
CA GLU A 35 -17.70 1.42 -6.73
C GLU A 35 -16.57 2.10 -7.53
N TYR A 36 -15.31 1.86 -7.19
CA TYR A 36 -14.18 2.55 -7.81
C TYR A 36 -13.90 2.03 -9.23
N LYS A 37 -13.62 2.96 -10.16
CA LYS A 37 -13.25 2.66 -11.54
C LYS A 37 -11.80 3.04 -11.77
N LEU A 38 -10.97 2.06 -12.11
CA LEU A 38 -9.56 2.27 -12.37
C LEU A 38 -9.34 3.22 -13.55
N ASN A 39 -8.26 4.01 -13.46
CA ASN A 39 -7.77 4.75 -14.61
C ASN A 39 -7.04 3.80 -15.57
N MET A 40 -7.75 3.28 -16.56
CA MET A 40 -7.20 2.26 -17.48
C MET A 40 -5.96 2.72 -18.25
N LYS A 41 -5.78 4.02 -18.52
CA LYS A 41 -4.55 4.54 -19.14
C LYS A 41 -3.33 4.36 -18.24
N ALA A 42 -3.51 4.52 -16.92
CA ALA A 42 -2.45 4.26 -15.96
C ALA A 42 -2.21 2.76 -15.80
N VAL A 43 -3.28 1.95 -15.77
CA VAL A 43 -3.19 0.48 -15.69
C VAL A 43 -2.40 -0.09 -16.87
N GLU A 44 -2.67 0.36 -18.10
CA GLU A 44 -1.94 -0.05 -19.30
C GLU A 44 -0.43 0.18 -19.18
N LYS A 45 -0.02 1.34 -18.64
CA LYS A 45 1.39 1.60 -18.35
C LYS A 45 1.92 0.67 -17.26
N LEU A 46 1.15 0.45 -16.20
CA LEU A 46 1.58 -0.40 -15.09
C LEU A 46 1.78 -1.86 -15.50
N LEU A 47 1.07 -2.38 -16.51
CA LEU A 47 1.29 -3.74 -17.04
C LEU A 47 2.74 -3.97 -17.49
N GLU A 48 3.35 -2.98 -18.13
CA GLU A 48 4.75 -3.05 -18.55
C GLU A 48 5.69 -2.76 -17.37
N LEU A 49 5.39 -1.73 -16.58
CA LEU A 49 6.27 -1.27 -15.50
C LEU A 49 6.39 -2.30 -14.39
N MET A 50 5.28 -2.91 -13.95
CA MET A 50 5.23 -3.80 -12.78
C MET A 50 5.98 -5.12 -12.93
N GLN A 51 6.52 -5.39 -14.13
CA GLN A 51 7.46 -6.48 -14.33
C GLN A 51 8.72 -6.28 -13.49
N ASP A 52 9.18 -5.05 -13.23
CA ASP A 52 10.45 -4.77 -12.55
C ASP A 52 10.31 -4.18 -11.14
N TYR A 53 9.08 -3.99 -10.68
CA TYR A 53 8.79 -3.33 -9.41
C TYR A 53 7.88 -4.18 -8.53
N GLU A 54 8.01 -4.00 -7.22
CA GLU A 54 7.15 -4.60 -6.20
C GLU A 54 6.47 -3.52 -5.36
N ILE A 55 5.24 -3.78 -4.93
CA ILE A 55 4.49 -2.86 -4.08
C ILE A 55 4.27 -3.47 -2.71
N VAL A 56 4.60 -2.69 -1.69
CA VAL A 56 4.33 -3.00 -0.28
C VAL A 56 3.42 -1.93 0.29
N VAL A 57 2.28 -2.30 0.87
CA VAL A 57 1.36 -1.39 1.54
C VAL A 57 1.27 -1.71 3.02
N LEU A 58 1.52 -0.70 3.86
CA LEU A 58 1.27 -0.76 5.30
C LEU A 58 0.03 0.04 5.63
N PHE A 59 -0.91 -0.55 6.36
CA PHE A 59 -2.19 0.10 6.65
C PHE A 59 -2.82 -0.26 8.00
N ALA A 60 -3.71 0.62 8.47
CA ALA A 60 -4.57 0.44 9.62
C ALA A 60 -6.03 0.32 9.18
N ASP A 61 -6.72 -0.71 9.63
CA ASP A 61 -8.12 -1.02 9.29
C ASP A 61 -9.09 0.14 9.59
N TRP A 62 -8.83 0.86 10.68
CA TRP A 62 -9.68 1.96 11.16
C TRP A 62 -9.40 3.29 10.42
N CYS A 63 -8.41 3.34 9.54
CA CYS A 63 -8.00 4.55 8.84
C CYS A 63 -8.87 4.81 7.60
N GLY A 64 -9.44 6.03 7.52
CA GLY A 64 -10.24 6.46 6.38
C GLY A 64 -9.45 6.58 5.07
N ASP A 65 -8.16 6.95 5.13
CA ASP A 65 -7.30 6.99 3.93
C ASP A 65 -7.00 5.56 3.44
N SER A 66 -6.85 4.59 4.35
CA SER A 66 -6.60 3.19 3.99
C SER A 66 -7.81 2.60 3.28
N ARG A 67 -9.01 2.96 3.73
CA ARG A 67 -10.27 2.62 3.06
C ARG A 67 -10.34 3.14 1.62
N ARG A 68 -9.70 4.28 1.31
CA ARG A 68 -9.68 4.83 -0.05
C ARG A 68 -8.61 4.18 -0.93
N ALA A 69 -7.47 3.80 -0.36
CA ALA A 69 -6.33 3.34 -1.14
C ALA A 69 -6.26 1.82 -1.34
N LEU A 70 -6.42 1.05 -0.25
CA LEU A 70 -6.23 -0.41 -0.29
C LEU A 70 -7.16 -1.11 -1.30
N PRO A 71 -8.44 -0.71 -1.43
CA PRO A 71 -9.33 -1.26 -2.44
C PRO A 71 -8.88 -0.99 -3.88
N ILE A 72 -8.25 0.16 -4.14
CA ILE A 72 -7.72 0.49 -5.47
C ILE A 72 -6.53 -0.43 -5.78
N LEU A 73 -5.66 -0.68 -4.80
CA LEU A 73 -4.56 -1.63 -4.94
C LEU A 73 -5.07 -3.04 -5.21
N ALA A 74 -6.12 -3.49 -4.50
CA ALA A 74 -6.75 -4.79 -4.75
C ALA A 74 -7.35 -4.92 -6.16
N LEU A 75 -7.90 -3.84 -6.73
CA LEU A 75 -8.34 -3.84 -8.13
C LEU A 75 -7.15 -3.90 -9.10
N LEU A 76 -6.06 -3.18 -8.80
CA LEU A 76 -4.84 -3.23 -9.60
C LEU A 76 -4.22 -4.64 -9.61
N GLU A 77 -4.18 -5.33 -8.48
CA GLU A 77 -3.67 -6.72 -8.42
C GLU A 77 -4.38 -7.62 -9.44
N LYS A 78 -5.70 -7.43 -9.58
CA LYS A 78 -6.53 -8.21 -10.52
C LYS A 78 -6.24 -7.85 -11.97
N GLU A 79 -6.15 -6.57 -12.31
CA GLU A 79 -5.87 -6.15 -13.69
C GLU A 79 -4.44 -6.48 -14.13
N LEU A 80 -3.50 -6.50 -13.19
CA LEU A 80 -2.09 -6.76 -13.45
C LEU A 80 -1.72 -8.25 -13.29
N ASP A 81 -2.67 -9.09 -12.88
CA ASP A 81 -2.46 -10.50 -12.50
C ASP A 81 -1.24 -10.69 -11.58
N LYS A 82 -1.10 -9.78 -10.61
CA LYS A 82 0.06 -9.71 -9.71
C LYS A 82 -0.36 -9.30 -8.31
N PRO A 83 -0.18 -10.14 -7.27
CA PRO A 83 -0.44 -9.74 -5.90
C PRO A 83 0.61 -8.75 -5.41
N PHE A 84 0.20 -7.80 -4.59
CA PHE A 84 1.08 -6.90 -3.84
C PHE A 84 1.16 -7.34 -2.38
N ILE A 85 2.16 -6.86 -1.67
CA ILE A 85 2.36 -7.21 -0.26
C ILE A 85 1.56 -6.25 0.61
N ALA A 86 0.57 -6.75 1.34
CA ALA A 86 -0.26 -5.96 2.25
C ALA A 86 -0.02 -6.33 3.72
N LEU A 87 0.44 -5.34 4.50
CA LEU A 87 0.74 -5.46 5.92
C LEU A 87 -0.28 -4.63 6.74
N GLY A 88 -1.28 -5.32 7.28
CA GLY A 88 -2.35 -4.73 8.08
C GLY A 88 -2.02 -4.62 9.58
N GLY A 89 -3.03 -4.30 10.38
CA GLY A 89 -2.94 -4.36 11.85
C GLY A 89 -2.27 -3.16 12.54
N MET A 90 -1.92 -2.11 11.79
CA MET A 90 -1.32 -0.91 12.37
C MET A 90 -2.21 -0.27 13.44
N THR A 91 -1.60 0.03 14.60
CA THR A 91 -2.30 0.52 15.80
C THR A 91 -1.56 1.71 16.40
N LYS A 92 -2.32 2.71 16.87
CA LYS A 92 -1.76 3.87 17.58
C LYS A 92 -1.22 3.46 18.96
N PRO A 93 -0.14 4.09 19.43
CA PRO A 93 0.34 3.87 20.79
C PRO A 93 -0.59 4.52 21.82
N PRO A 94 -0.41 4.17 23.11
CA PRO A 94 -1.11 4.84 24.20
C PRO A 94 -0.98 6.36 24.13
N TYR A 95 -2.01 7.06 24.61
CA TYR A 95 -2.02 8.51 24.66
C TYR A 95 -0.79 9.04 25.41
N GLY A 96 -0.13 10.07 24.85
CA GLY A 96 1.09 10.67 25.40
C GLY A 96 2.40 9.99 24.96
N SER A 97 2.35 8.93 24.13
CA SER A 97 3.56 8.36 23.53
C SER A 97 4.19 9.30 22.51
N GLU A 98 5.52 9.33 22.46
CA GLU A 98 6.29 10.01 21.41
C GLU A 98 6.34 9.22 20.08
N ARG A 99 5.94 7.94 20.11
CA ARG A 99 5.89 7.10 18.90
C ARG A 99 4.63 7.41 18.09
N LEU A 100 4.71 7.19 16.78
CA LEU A 100 3.55 7.29 15.89
C LEU A 100 2.71 6.00 15.88
N TRP A 101 3.34 4.86 16.10
CA TRP A 101 2.73 3.53 16.05
C TRP A 101 3.17 2.65 17.23
N ALA A 102 2.29 1.77 17.67
CA ALA A 102 2.63 0.72 18.62
C ALA A 102 3.17 -0.51 17.89
N VAL A 103 4.45 -0.83 18.07
CA VAL A 103 5.12 -1.99 17.47
C VAL A 103 5.69 -2.83 18.63
N PRO A 104 5.07 -3.98 19.02
CA PRO A 104 3.77 -4.53 18.59
C PRO A 104 2.55 -3.70 19.08
N PRO A 105 1.32 -3.90 18.54
CA PRO A 105 0.89 -4.97 17.61
C PRO A 105 1.03 -4.64 16.12
N SER A 106 1.51 -3.46 15.75
CA SER A 106 1.76 -3.13 14.34
C SER A 106 2.91 -3.98 13.78
N PRO A 107 2.97 -4.20 12.45
CA PRO A 107 4.09 -4.88 11.80
C PRO A 107 5.43 -4.22 12.14
N VAL A 108 6.49 -5.01 12.27
CA VAL A 108 7.85 -4.50 12.56
C VAL A 108 8.37 -3.61 11.43
N GLU A 109 7.87 -3.84 10.22
CA GLU A 109 8.09 -3.08 9.00
C GLU A 109 7.71 -1.60 9.14
N VAL A 110 6.83 -1.26 10.07
CA VAL A 110 6.53 0.15 10.40
C VAL A 110 7.77 0.88 10.87
N ASP A 111 8.56 0.27 11.76
CA ASP A 111 9.81 0.85 12.25
C ASP A 111 10.91 0.71 11.19
N THR A 112 11.02 -0.46 10.55
CA THR A 112 12.03 -0.71 9.50
C THR A 112 11.92 0.28 8.35
N PHE A 113 10.72 0.54 7.84
CA PHE A 113 10.51 1.46 6.71
C PHE A 113 10.26 2.92 7.13
N GLY A 114 10.29 3.24 8.43
CA GLY A 114 10.04 4.59 8.94
C GLY A 114 8.65 5.11 8.55
N VAL A 115 7.62 4.27 8.72
CA VAL A 115 6.24 4.60 8.34
C VAL A 115 5.67 5.63 9.31
N THR A 116 5.22 6.76 8.77
CA THR A 116 4.67 7.87 9.56
C THR A 116 3.17 8.10 9.32
N SER A 117 2.56 7.34 8.41
CA SER A 117 1.18 7.52 7.96
C SER A 117 0.53 6.20 7.58
N SER A 118 -0.80 6.14 7.70
CA SER A 118 -1.60 5.02 7.19
C SER A 118 -2.54 5.55 6.10
N PRO A 119 -2.61 4.90 4.93
CA PRO A 119 -1.69 3.88 4.46
C PRO A 119 -0.36 4.52 4.04
N THR A 120 0.67 3.69 3.95
CA THR A 120 1.90 4.02 3.21
C THR A 120 2.11 2.95 2.15
N ILE A 121 2.16 3.36 0.89
CA ILE A 121 2.38 2.49 -0.26
C ILE A 121 3.81 2.73 -0.72
N ILE A 122 4.65 1.71 -0.66
CA ILE A 122 6.07 1.78 -0.98
C ILE A 122 6.32 1.00 -2.26
N ILE A 123 7.06 1.60 -3.18
CA ILE A 123 7.42 1.02 -4.47
C ILE A 123 8.90 0.65 -4.41
N PHE A 124 9.20 -0.62 -4.65
CA PHE A 124 10.54 -1.18 -4.68
C PHE A 124 10.91 -1.61 -6.10
N GLU A 125 12.17 -1.44 -6.48
CA GLU A 125 12.77 -2.18 -7.58
C GLU A 125 12.99 -3.65 -7.18
N LYS A 126 13.06 -4.55 -8.16
CA LYS A 126 13.36 -5.97 -7.94
C LYS A 126 14.66 -6.23 -7.18
N ASP A 127 15.63 -5.32 -7.25
CA ASP A 127 16.88 -5.40 -6.48
C ASP A 127 16.70 -5.09 -4.98
N GLY A 128 15.47 -4.74 -4.60
CA GLY A 128 15.03 -4.43 -3.25
C GLY A 128 15.19 -2.99 -2.84
N LYS A 129 15.60 -2.08 -3.74
CA LYS A 129 15.73 -0.64 -3.44
C LYS A 129 14.38 0.06 -3.51
N GLU A 130 14.06 0.84 -2.50
CA GLU A 130 12.90 1.75 -2.56
C GLU A 130 13.15 2.89 -3.56
N VAL A 131 12.23 3.07 -4.50
CA VAL A 131 12.26 4.17 -5.49
C VAL A 131 11.29 5.31 -5.15
N GLY A 132 10.29 5.04 -4.33
CA GLY A 132 9.38 6.06 -3.84
C GLY A 132 8.22 5.48 -3.03
N ARG A 133 7.40 6.37 -2.49
CA ARG A 133 6.23 6.00 -1.70
C ARG A 133 5.12 7.04 -1.73
N ILE A 134 3.89 6.57 -1.59
CA ILE A 134 2.68 7.39 -1.42
C ILE A 134 2.31 7.37 0.06
N LYS A 135 2.22 8.56 0.67
CA LYS A 135 1.78 8.73 2.06
C LYS A 135 0.35 9.23 2.09
N THR A 136 -0.58 8.45 2.62
CA THR A 136 -2.05 8.71 2.73
C THR A 136 -2.82 8.68 1.41
N ARG A 137 -2.53 9.58 0.47
CA ARG A 137 -3.28 9.79 -0.78
C ARG A 137 -2.36 10.29 -1.88
N ALA A 138 -2.86 10.23 -3.11
CA ALA A 138 -2.20 10.87 -4.24
C ALA A 138 -2.02 12.38 -4.05
N ARG A 139 -0.82 12.88 -4.34
CA ARG A 139 -0.46 14.31 -4.22
C ARG A 139 0.06 14.91 -5.51
N MET A 140 0.70 14.12 -6.36
CA MET A 140 1.32 14.57 -7.61
C MET A 140 0.38 14.43 -8.82
N THR A 141 -0.65 13.59 -8.70
CA THR A 141 -1.55 13.18 -9.79
C THR A 141 -3.01 13.10 -9.30
N GLY A 142 -3.94 12.75 -10.19
CA GLY A 142 -5.37 12.64 -9.87
C GLY A 142 -5.75 11.32 -9.19
N SER A 143 -4.94 10.27 -9.34
CA SER A 143 -5.24 8.93 -8.84
C SER A 143 -3.98 8.19 -8.32
N ILE A 144 -4.19 7.12 -7.55
CA ILE A 144 -3.10 6.30 -6.99
C ILE A 144 -2.33 5.60 -8.12
N GLU A 145 -3.05 5.07 -9.10
CA GLU A 145 -2.49 4.40 -10.28
C GLU A 145 -1.55 5.34 -11.04
N GLU A 146 -1.99 6.58 -11.29
CA GLU A 146 -1.16 7.58 -11.96
C GLU A 146 0.07 7.96 -11.12
N GLU A 147 -0.06 8.02 -9.79
CA GLU A 147 1.07 8.38 -8.95
C GLU A 147 2.11 7.27 -8.89
N ILE A 148 1.70 6.00 -8.86
CA ILE A 148 2.62 4.86 -8.96
C ILE A 148 3.39 4.91 -10.28
N VAL A 149 2.69 5.11 -11.41
CA VAL A 149 3.33 5.31 -12.73
C VAL A 149 4.35 6.44 -12.65
N LYS A 150 3.97 7.59 -12.11
CA LYS A 150 4.83 8.76 -12.04
C LYS A 150 6.08 8.51 -11.20
N ILE A 151 5.93 7.85 -10.05
CA ILE A 151 7.06 7.50 -9.17
C ILE A 151 8.06 6.62 -9.92
N ILE A 152 7.56 5.60 -10.65
CA ILE A 152 8.41 4.69 -11.42
C ILE A 152 9.08 5.42 -12.61
N GLU A 153 8.34 6.24 -13.34
CA GLU A 153 8.89 7.01 -14.47
C GLU A 153 9.96 8.01 -14.01
N ASP A 154 9.78 8.63 -12.84
CA ASP A 154 10.76 9.56 -12.26
C ASP A 154 11.99 8.84 -11.68
N SER A 155 11.89 7.57 -11.27
CA SER A 155 13.04 6.81 -10.75
C SER A 155 13.99 6.28 -11.83
N ARG A 156 13.51 6.20 -13.08
CA ARG A 156 14.28 5.74 -14.25
C ARG A 156 15.14 6.84 -14.90
N LYS A 157 15.02 8.08 -14.44
CA LYS A 157 15.76 9.25 -14.95
C LYS A 157 17.09 9.43 -14.23
#